data_AF-A0AAD5KVL8-F1
#
_entry.id   AF-A0AAD5KVL8-F1
#
_cell.length_a   1.000
_cell.length_b   1.000
_cell.length_c   1.000
_cell.angle_alpha   90.00
_cell.angle_beta   90.00
_cell.angle_gamma   90.00
#
_symmetry.space_group_name_H-M   'P 1'
#
loop_
_entity.id
_entity.type
_entity.pdbx_description
1 polymer ?
#
loop_
_entity_poly.entity_id
_entity_poly.type
_entity_poly.pdbx_seq_one_letter_code
_entity_poly.pdbx_strand_id
1 'polypeptide(L)'
;MPSDCLIWTTTDIELLNEYMEVMKPLAVVLDILQGDKGVFLGVGLVLPLITRLKDLLNQRVYLHLGPIRDRVLEKVDKRFGKLFEDPWYLMAALTHPCFKAHWIKDRRS
;
A
#
# COMPACT_ATOMS: atom_id res chain seq x y z
N MET A 1 -19.05 -40.79 11.70
CA MET A 1 -18.16 -39.64 11.90
C MET A 1 -18.79 -38.49 11.15
N PRO A 2 -19.45 -37.51 11.80
CA PRO A 2 -20.00 -36.40 11.07
C PRO A 2 -18.82 -35.57 10.56
N SER A 3 -18.76 -35.41 9.24
CA SER A 3 -17.93 -34.42 8.57
C SER A 3 -18.44 -33.05 8.99
N ASP A 4 -17.75 -32.42 9.93
CA ASP A 4 -17.90 -31.01 10.27
C ASP A 4 -17.55 -30.20 9.00
N CYS A 5 -18.56 -30.00 8.15
CA CYS A 5 -18.50 -28.99 7.11
C CYS A 5 -18.24 -27.67 7.80
N LEU A 6 -17.07 -27.08 7.55
CA LEU A 6 -16.70 -25.75 8.02
C LEU A 6 -17.67 -24.74 7.39
N ILE A 7 -18.79 -24.46 8.07
CA ILE A 7 -19.73 -23.42 7.64
C ILE A 7 -19.10 -22.10 8.04
N TRP A 8 -18.57 -21.37 7.05
CA TRP A 8 -18.04 -20.02 7.24
C TRP A 8 -19.12 -19.13 7.88
N THR A 9 -18.78 -18.50 9.00
CA THR A 9 -19.69 -17.55 9.65
C THR A 9 -19.68 -16.21 8.90
N THR A 10 -20.69 -15.38 9.12
CA THR A 10 -20.72 -14.01 8.58
C THR A 10 -19.49 -13.22 9.00
N THR A 11 -19.05 -13.38 10.25
CA THR A 11 -17.82 -12.75 10.77
C THR A 11 -16.57 -13.22 10.02
N ASP A 12 -16.46 -14.51 9.69
CA ASP A 12 -15.31 -15.02 8.93
C ASP A 12 -15.26 -14.41 7.53
N ILE A 13 -16.43 -14.24 6.89
CA ILE A 13 -16.55 -13.62 5.57
C ILE A 13 -16.19 -12.14 5.65
N GLU A 14 -16.65 -11.41 6.67
CA GLU A 14 -16.31 -10.00 6.91
C GLU A 14 -14.80 -9.82 7.13
N LEU A 15 -14.19 -10.68 7.95
CA LEU A 15 -12.75 -10.66 8.20
C LEU A 15 -11.94 -10.94 6.93
N LEU A 16 -12.36 -11.90 6.11
CA LEU A 16 -11.69 -12.20 4.85
C LEU A 16 -11.82 -11.04 3.84
N ASN A 17 -12.97 -10.38 3.81
CA ASN A 17 -13.18 -9.19 2.98
C ASN A 17 -12.26 -8.05 3.41
N GLU A 18 -12.19 -7.74 4.71
CA GLU A 18 -11.26 -6.74 5.23
C GLU A 18 -9.80 -7.11 4.93
N TYR A 19 -9.45 -8.40 5.02
CA TYR A 19 -8.11 -8.87 4.72
C TYR A 19 -7.74 -8.57 3.29
N MET A 20 -8.64 -8.88 2.36
CA MET A 20 -8.47 -8.56 0.94
C MET A 20 -8.36 -7.05 0.70
N GLU A 21 -9.12 -6.23 1.41
CA GLU A 21 -9.05 -4.78 1.28
C GLU A 21 -7.70 -4.19 1.73
N VAL A 22 -7.07 -4.77 2.77
CA VAL A 22 -5.72 -4.34 3.22
C VAL A 22 -4.62 -4.90 2.33
N MET A 23 -4.69 -6.19 1.99
CA MET A 23 -3.57 -6.89 1.36
C MET A 23 -3.52 -6.72 -0.16
N LYS A 24 -4.67 -6.55 -0.82
CA LYS A 24 -4.72 -6.34 -2.29
C LYS A 24 -3.95 -5.09 -2.74
N PRO A 25 -4.16 -3.89 -2.18
CA PRO A 25 -3.38 -2.72 -2.61
C PRO A 25 -1.89 -2.88 -2.31
N LEU A 26 -1.53 -3.53 -1.20
CA LEU A 26 -0.13 -3.85 -0.87
C LEU A 26 0.49 -4.77 -1.94
N ALA A 27 -0.18 -5.87 -2.30
CA ALA A 27 0.30 -6.80 -3.31
C ALA A 27 0.48 -6.12 -4.68
N VAL A 28 -0.50 -5.30 -5.11
CA VAL A 28 -0.41 -4.56 -6.37
C VAL A 28 0.81 -3.62 -6.40
N VAL A 29 1.08 -2.92 -5.29
CA VAL A 29 2.25 -2.03 -5.21
C VAL A 29 3.55 -2.82 -5.23
N LEU A 30 3.61 -3.97 -4.55
CA LEU A 30 4.79 -4.84 -4.57
C LEU A 30 5.06 -5.40 -5.96
N ASP A 31 4.03 -5.88 -6.68
CA ASP A 31 4.17 -6.35 -8.06
C ASP A 31 4.82 -5.29 -8.97
N ILE A 32 4.42 -4.02 -8.82
CA ILE A 32 4.99 -2.92 -9.61
C ILE A 32 6.44 -2.65 -9.19
N LEU A 33 6.70 -2.57 -7.88
CA LEU A 33 8.04 -2.26 -7.36
C LEU A 33 9.07 -3.37 -7.63
N GLN A 34 8.63 -4.62 -7.69
CA GLN A 34 9.48 -5.78 -7.94
C GLN A 34 9.68 -6.06 -9.44
N GLY A 35 9.01 -5.30 -10.31
CA GLY A 35 9.16 -5.42 -11.76
C GLY A 35 8.28 -6.49 -12.41
N ASP A 36 7.38 -7.14 -11.66
CA ASP A 36 6.41 -8.11 -12.21
C ASP A 36 5.37 -7.43 -13.11
N LYS A 37 5.05 -6.15 -12.82
CA LYS A 37 4.18 -5.31 -13.66
C LYS A 37 4.85 -3.98 -13.97
N GLY A 38 5.30 -3.78 -15.22
CA GLY A 38 5.77 -2.49 -15.71
C GLY A 38 7.25 -2.21 -15.43
N VAL A 39 8.13 -3.05 -15.98
CA VAL A 39 9.61 -2.99 -15.93
C VAL A 39 10.21 -1.60 -16.23
N PHE A 40 9.49 -0.72 -16.93
CA PHE A 40 9.95 0.61 -17.35
C PHE A 40 9.76 1.72 -16.30
N LEU A 41 9.23 1.41 -15.13
CA LEU A 41 8.75 2.41 -14.18
C LEU A 41 9.82 2.88 -13.17
N GLY A 42 10.88 2.09 -12.95
CA GLY A 42 12.12 2.52 -12.30
C GLY A 42 11.97 3.14 -10.89
N VAL A 43 13.06 3.79 -10.45
CA VAL A 43 13.16 4.42 -9.11
C VAL A 43 12.15 5.55 -8.92
N GLY A 44 11.71 6.20 -10.01
CA GLY A 44 10.78 7.33 -9.96
C GLY A 44 9.38 7.01 -9.45
N LEU A 45 8.97 5.74 -9.44
CA LEU A 45 7.64 5.37 -8.94
C LEU A 45 7.56 5.05 -7.47
N VAL A 46 8.71 4.90 -6.80
CA VAL A 46 8.74 4.43 -5.42
C VAL A 46 7.98 5.38 -4.51
N LEU A 47 8.29 6.67 -4.51
CA LEU A 47 7.63 7.62 -3.62
C LEU A 47 6.13 7.82 -3.95
N PRO A 48 5.73 7.99 -5.22
CA PRO A 48 4.32 8.08 -5.58
C PRO A 48 3.50 6.84 -5.20
N LEU A 49 4.01 5.63 -5.45
CA LEU A 49 3.30 4.38 -5.15
C LEU A 49 3.15 4.16 -3.64
N ILE A 50 4.21 4.40 -2.87
CA ILE A 50 4.14 4.28 -1.41
C ILE A 50 3.17 5.31 -0.82
N THR A 51 3.13 6.52 -1.36
CA THR A 51 2.15 7.53 -0.95
C THR A 51 0.72 7.07 -1.26
N ARG A 52 0.49 6.57 -2.48
CA ARG A 52 -0.82 6.06 -2.89
C ARG A 52 -1.28 4.87 -2.05
N LEU A 53 -0.36 3.96 -1.72
CA LEU A 53 -0.64 2.82 -0.84
C LEU A 53 -1.15 3.30 0.52
N LYS A 54 -0.44 4.25 1.14
CA LYS A 54 -0.83 4.82 2.43
C LYS A 54 -2.19 5.49 2.34
N ASP A 55 -2.45 6.24 1.29
CA ASP A 55 -3.76 6.90 1.13
C ASP A 55 -4.89 5.86 0.99
N LEU A 56 -4.69 4.80 0.21
CA LEU A 56 -5.68 3.72 0.06
C LEU A 56 -5.96 3.01 1.39
N LEU A 57 -4.92 2.72 2.18
CA LEU A 57 -5.06 2.06 3.48
C LEU A 57 -5.70 2.97 4.54
N ASN A 58 -5.59 4.29 4.40
CA ASN A 58 -6.18 5.26 5.33
C ASN A 58 -7.59 5.72 4.93
N GLN A 59 -8.05 5.43 3.71
CA GLN A 59 -9.39 5.82 3.23
C GLN A 59 -10.54 5.12 3.96
N ARG A 60 -10.27 4.00 4.64
CA ARG A 60 -11.28 3.20 5.34
C ARG A 60 -10.93 2.96 6.79
N VAL A 61 -12.00 2.81 7.57
CA VAL A 61 -11.96 2.29 8.93
C VAL A 61 -12.34 0.82 8.86
N TYR A 62 -11.47 -0.04 9.40
CA TYR A 62 -11.66 -1.49 9.46
C TYR A 62 -12.17 -1.87 10.85
N LEU A 63 -13.21 -2.70 10.91
CA LEU A 63 -13.82 -3.17 12.15
C LEU A 63 -12.94 -4.19 12.86
N HIS A 64 -12.31 -5.10 12.11
CA HIS A 64 -11.54 -6.21 12.67
C HIS A 64 -10.04 -6.09 12.37
N LEU A 65 -9.66 -5.63 11.18
CA LEU A 65 -8.28 -5.64 10.71
C LEU A 65 -7.57 -4.29 10.75
N GLY A 66 -8.09 -3.32 11.50
CA GLY A 66 -7.42 -2.04 11.78
C GLY A 66 -5.97 -2.23 12.25
N PRO A 67 -5.69 -3.13 13.22
CA PRO A 67 -4.32 -3.41 13.66
C PRO A 67 -3.40 -3.96 12.57
N ILE A 68 -3.93 -4.76 11.62
CA ILE A 68 -3.14 -5.27 10.50
C ILE A 68 -2.81 -4.14 9.53
N ARG A 69 -3.80 -3.31 9.17
CA ARG A 69 -3.57 -2.10 8.39
C ARG A 69 -2.47 -1.23 9.03
N ASP A 70 -2.54 -0.99 10.33
CA ASP A 70 -1.56 -0.16 11.04
C ASP A 70 -0.16 -0.78 11.04
N ARG A 71 -0.07 -2.10 11.24
CA ARG A 71 1.19 -2.85 11.10
C ARG A 71 1.75 -2.75 9.69
N VAL A 72 0.92 -2.85 8.65
CA VAL A 72 1.36 -2.70 7.26
C VAL A 72 1.92 -1.30 7.03
N LEU A 73 1.21 -0.26 7.46
CA LEU A 73 1.69 1.12 7.39
C LEU A 73 3.04 1.30 8.11
N GLU A 74 3.15 0.80 9.35
CA GLU A 74 4.40 0.83 10.15
C GLU A 74 5.56 0.17 9.38
N LYS A 75 5.35 -1.01 8.79
CA LYS A 75 6.41 -1.73 8.06
C LYS A 75 6.77 -1.06 6.74
N VAL A 76 5.78 -0.50 6.03
CA VAL A 76 6.00 0.29 4.81
C VAL A 76 6.84 1.51 5.14
N ASP A 77 6.52 2.24 6.22
CA ASP A 77 7.28 3.39 6.67
C ASP A 77 8.69 3.02 7.11
N LYS A 78 8.84 1.94 7.88
CA LYS A 78 10.16 1.45 8.28
C LYS A 78 11.05 1.12 7.09
N ARG A 79 10.48 0.58 6.00
CA ARG A 79 11.23 0.14 4.83
C ARG A 79 11.52 1.27 3.85
N PHE A 80 10.54 2.14 3.57
CA PHE A 80 10.62 3.11 2.49
C PHE A 80 10.65 4.57 2.97
N GLY A 81 10.40 4.84 4.26
CA GLY A 81 10.28 6.20 4.80
C GLY A 81 11.52 7.07 4.54
N LYS A 82 12.72 6.51 4.71
CA LYS A 82 13.98 7.24 4.45
C LYS A 82 14.16 7.66 2.98
N LEU A 83 13.49 7.00 2.05
CA LEU A 83 13.59 7.34 0.62
C LEU A 83 12.90 8.66 0.29
N PHE A 84 11.96 9.12 1.12
CA PHE A 84 11.32 10.43 0.97
C PHE A 84 12.26 11.59 1.31
N GLU A 85 13.40 11.31 1.95
CA GLU A 85 14.44 12.28 2.27
C GLU A 85 15.61 12.22 1.28
N ASP A 86 15.66 11.20 0.43
CA ASP A 86 16.73 11.02 -0.56
C ASP A 86 16.47 11.91 -1.80
N PRO A 87 17.35 12.87 -2.09
CA PRO A 87 17.22 13.74 -3.26
C PRO A 87 17.12 12.96 -4.58
N TRP A 88 17.77 11.81 -4.71
CA TRP A 88 17.71 11.01 -5.94
C TRP A 88 16.32 10.45 -6.19
N TYR A 89 15.67 9.92 -5.15
CA TYR A 89 14.31 9.39 -5.24
C TYR A 89 13.30 10.51 -5.48
N LEU A 90 13.48 11.66 -4.83
CA LEU A 90 12.67 12.86 -5.05
C LEU A 90 12.77 13.34 -6.51
N MET A 91 13.98 13.49 -7.04
CA MET A 91 14.20 13.92 -8.41
C MET A 91 13.67 12.91 -9.43
N ALA A 92 13.89 11.61 -9.20
CA ALA A 92 13.34 10.56 -10.04
C ALA A 92 11.79 10.59 -10.07
N ALA A 93 11.15 10.84 -8.92
CA ALA A 93 9.69 10.92 -8.85
C ALA A 93 9.11 12.18 -9.52
N LEU A 94 9.80 13.32 -9.39
CA LEU A 94 9.39 14.58 -10.02
C LEU A 94 9.54 14.57 -11.54
N THR A 95 10.55 13.85 -12.05
CA THR A 95 10.85 13.76 -13.49
C THR A 95 9.94 12.78 -14.24
N HIS A 96 9.24 11.89 -13.52
CA HIS A 96 8.35 10.92 -14.15
C HIS A 96 7.05 11.60 -14.65
N PRO A 97 6.72 11.55 -15.96
CA PRO A 97 5.60 12.29 -16.55
C PRO A 97 4.24 12.01 -15.90
N CYS A 98 4.02 10.76 -15.48
CA CYS A 98 2.75 10.32 -14.89
C CYS A 98 2.54 10.76 -13.43
N PHE A 99 3.59 11.15 -12.70
CA PHE A 99 3.49 11.34 -11.24
C PHE A 99 3.88 12.74 -10.76
N LYS A 100 4.72 13.49 -11.52
CA LYS A 100 5.12 14.89 -11.25
C LYS A 100 5.08 15.24 -9.73
N ALA A 101 4.26 16.20 -9.33
CA ALA A 101 4.11 16.63 -7.94
C ALA A 101 2.78 16.17 -7.28
N HIS A 102 1.96 15.35 -7.94
CA HIS A 102 0.60 15.04 -7.46
C HIS A 102 0.58 14.21 -6.16
N TRP A 103 1.67 13.50 -5.86
CA TRP A 103 1.82 12.70 -4.65
C TRP A 103 2.42 13.49 -3.47
N ILE A 104 2.86 14.73 -3.69
CA ILE A 104 3.44 15.56 -2.63
C ILE A 104 2.28 16.24 -1.89
N LYS A 105 2.12 15.93 -0.60
CA LYS A 105 1.19 16.66 0.27
C LYS A 105 1.78 18.05 0.56
N ASP A 106 0.99 19.10 0.39
CA ASP A 106 1.41 20.47 0.66
C ASP A 106 1.88 20.58 2.13
N ARG A 107 3.14 20.99 2.35
CA ARG A 107 3.68 21.25 3.71
C ARG A 107 3.34 22.67 4.17
N ARG A 108 2.16 23.20 3.85
CA ARG A 108 1.68 24.44 4.48
C ARG A 108 1.06 24.10 5.84
N SER A 109 1.92 24.04 6.84
CA SER A 109 1.60 24.34 8.24
C SER A 109 1.88 25.81 8.52
#